data_AF-A0A0F9MIS8-F1
#
_entry.id   AF-A0A0F9MIS8-F1
#
_cell.length_a   1.000
_cell.length_b   1.000
_cell.length_c   1.000
_cell.angle_alpha   90.00
_cell.angle_beta   90.00
_cell.angle_gamma   90.00
#
_symmetry.space_group_name_H-M   'P 1'
#
loop_
_entity.id
_entity.type
_entity.pdbx_description
1 polymer ?
#
loop_
_entity_poly.entity_id
_entity_poly.type
_entity_poly.pdbx_seq_one_letter_code
_entity_poly.pdbx_strand_id
1 'polypeptide(L)'
;MAIVDRFYVYMYLDLDNVPFYIGKGKDNRYKASKHLHKCRSNPFLKNKIRKVGVANIRIHFLHRNISEEEAFHWERYWIKYIGRRNLEAGTLCNLTDGGEGDSGRIVSEETRQKISKMKKGKMTGKKNPRYGKPGYWTGKERSEETKQKISEGLEGHTTSEETKQQISETLMSHKVSNGTRQKISRTLTERRNVNKGRKRETRND
;
A
#
# COMPACT_ATOMS: atom_id res chain seq x y z
N MET A 1 25.22 -5.18 2.92
CA MET A 1 24.68 -5.56 1.59
C MET A 1 23.17 -5.52 1.67
N ALA A 2 22.50 -4.71 0.85
CA ALA A 2 21.04 -4.68 0.82
C ALA A 2 20.52 -6.04 0.32
N ILE A 3 19.53 -6.59 1.02
CA ILE A 3 18.81 -7.79 0.56
C ILE A 3 17.96 -7.34 -0.63
N VAL A 4 18.51 -7.48 -1.84
CA VAL A 4 17.75 -7.27 -3.07
C VAL A 4 16.77 -8.44 -3.17
N ASP A 5 15.48 -8.14 -3.05
CA ASP A 5 14.41 -9.10 -3.35
C ASP A 5 14.65 -9.65 -4.76
N ARG A 6 14.86 -10.97 -4.86
CA ARG A 6 15.20 -11.62 -6.13
C ARG A 6 13.93 -12.01 -6.88
N PHE A 7 13.69 -11.36 -8.02
CA PHE A 7 12.56 -11.68 -8.89
C PHE A 7 12.97 -12.66 -9.99
N TYR A 8 11.96 -13.27 -10.61
CA TYR A 8 12.11 -14.15 -11.76
C TYR A 8 10.94 -13.98 -12.73
N VAL A 9 11.17 -14.35 -13.98
CA VAL A 9 10.12 -14.51 -15.01
C VAL A 9 10.00 -15.98 -15.34
N TYR A 10 8.77 -16.48 -15.36
CA TYR A 10 8.44 -17.88 -15.59
C TYR A 10 7.38 -18.04 -16.68
N MET A 11 7.41 -19.19 -17.32
CA MET A 11 6.54 -19.61 -18.39
C MET A 11 5.90 -20.96 -18.04
N TYR A 12 4.59 -21.09 -18.30
CA TYR A 12 3.89 -22.36 -18.24
C TYR A 12 3.76 -22.96 -19.63
N LEU A 13 4.14 -24.22 -19.71
CA LEU A 13 4.02 -25.07 -20.89
C LEU A 13 3.02 -26.18 -20.59
N ASP A 14 2.21 -26.57 -21.57
CA ASP A 14 1.34 -27.74 -21.45
C ASP A 14 2.08 -29.04 -21.82
N LEU A 15 1.32 -30.15 -21.94
CA LEU A 15 1.85 -31.48 -22.24
C LEU A 15 2.62 -31.52 -23.56
N ASP A 16 2.22 -30.70 -24.53
CA ASP A 16 2.80 -30.59 -25.86
C ASP A 16 3.94 -29.57 -25.92
N ASN A 17 4.37 -29.05 -24.76
CA ASN A 17 5.34 -27.98 -24.61
C ASN A 17 4.91 -26.65 -25.25
N VAL A 18 3.60 -26.42 -25.41
CA VAL A 18 3.10 -25.16 -25.95
C VAL A 18 3.01 -24.13 -24.82
N PRO A 19 3.65 -22.95 -24.97
CA PRO A 19 3.56 -21.90 -23.97
C PRO A 19 2.13 -21.36 -23.92
N PHE A 20 1.56 -21.29 -22.72
CA PHE A 20 0.20 -20.77 -22.55
C PHE A 20 0.10 -19.69 -21.48
N TYR A 21 1.16 -19.39 -20.73
CA TYR A 21 1.16 -18.29 -19.78
C TYR A 21 2.59 -17.84 -19.47
N ILE A 22 2.77 -16.54 -19.33
CA ILE A 22 3.99 -15.93 -18.80
C ILE A 22 3.63 -15.08 -17.59
N GLY A 23 4.46 -15.12 -16.56
CA GLY A 23 4.31 -14.22 -15.42
C GLY A 23 5.64 -13.93 -14.74
N LYS A 24 5.69 -12.82 -14.03
CA LYS A 24 6.76 -12.52 -13.07
C LYS A 24 6.37 -12.84 -11.64
N GLY A 25 7.36 -13.10 -10.79
CA GLY A 25 7.12 -13.27 -9.37
C GLY A 25 8.38 -13.38 -8.52
N LYS A 26 8.13 -13.58 -7.23
CA LYS A 26 9.12 -13.95 -6.22
C LYS A 26 8.59 -15.11 -5.39
N ASP A 27 9.50 -15.76 -4.65
CA ASP A 27 9.21 -16.91 -3.79
C ASP A 27 8.51 -18.06 -4.54
N ASN A 28 7.33 -18.44 -4.04
CA ASN A 28 6.53 -19.54 -4.54
C ASN A 28 5.41 -19.07 -5.50
N ARG A 29 5.50 -17.86 -6.08
CA ARG A 29 4.46 -17.30 -6.97
C ARG A 29 4.31 -18.08 -8.27
N TYR A 30 5.36 -18.76 -8.72
CA TYR A 30 5.34 -19.55 -9.95
C TYR A 30 4.47 -20.81 -9.84
N LYS A 31 4.04 -21.24 -8.64
CA LYS A 31 3.26 -22.47 -8.47
C LYS A 31 1.87 -22.32 -9.10
N ALA A 32 1.55 -23.17 -10.08
CA ALA A 32 0.28 -23.13 -10.81
C ALA A 32 -0.96 -23.25 -9.88
N SER A 33 -0.87 -24.04 -8.81
CA SER A 33 -1.92 -24.20 -7.80
C SER A 33 -2.35 -22.87 -7.16
N LYS A 34 -1.44 -21.91 -6.99
CA LYS A 34 -1.77 -20.61 -6.38
C LYS A 34 -2.72 -19.77 -7.24
N HIS A 35 -2.76 -19.98 -8.56
CA HIS A 35 -3.71 -19.28 -9.42
C HIS A 35 -5.14 -19.78 -9.25
N LEU A 36 -5.34 -21.02 -8.80
CA LEU A 36 -6.67 -21.61 -8.64
C LEU A 36 -7.46 -21.00 -7.48
N HIS A 37 -6.79 -20.73 -6.35
CA HIS A 37 -7.42 -20.24 -5.13
C HIS A 37 -7.64 -18.71 -5.09
N LYS A 38 -7.15 -17.97 -6.09
CA LYS A 38 -7.21 -16.49 -6.08
C LYS A 38 -8.58 -16.01 -6.58
N CYS A 39 -9.33 -15.25 -5.77
CA CYS A 39 -10.69 -14.79 -6.12
C CYS A 39 -10.73 -13.91 -7.38
N ARG A 40 -9.75 -13.03 -7.58
CA ARG A 40 -9.61 -12.16 -8.77
C ARG A 40 -8.49 -12.65 -9.68
N SER A 41 -8.75 -13.74 -10.38
CA SER A 41 -7.77 -14.39 -11.27
C SER A 41 -8.30 -14.43 -12.68
N ASN A 42 -7.38 -14.39 -13.64
CA ASN A 42 -7.59 -14.66 -15.04
C ASN A 42 -8.38 -15.98 -15.25
N PRO A 43 -9.64 -15.93 -15.75
CA PRO A 43 -10.46 -17.12 -15.97
C PRO A 43 -9.88 -18.06 -17.04
N PHE A 44 -9.29 -17.52 -18.12
CA PHE A 44 -8.69 -18.33 -19.19
C PHE A 44 -7.51 -19.16 -18.67
N LEU A 45 -6.64 -18.53 -17.86
CA LEU A 45 -5.54 -19.23 -17.21
C LEU A 45 -6.06 -20.34 -16.29
N LYS A 46 -7.04 -20.04 -15.43
CA LYS A 46 -7.63 -21.05 -14.54
C LYS A 46 -8.20 -22.23 -15.30
N ASN A 47 -8.95 -21.97 -16.37
CA ASN A 47 -9.57 -23.02 -17.17
C ASN A 47 -8.51 -23.87 -17.88
N LYS A 48 -7.45 -23.26 -18.43
CA LYS A 48 -6.33 -24.00 -19.03
C LYS A 48 -5.58 -24.82 -17.97
N ILE A 49 -5.31 -24.28 -16.78
CA ILE A 49 -4.68 -25.02 -15.66
C ILE A 49 -5.55 -26.22 -15.25
N ARG A 50 -6.87 -26.05 -15.12
CA ARG A 50 -7.78 -27.16 -14.80
C ARG A 50 -7.81 -28.23 -15.88
N LYS A 51 -7.80 -27.83 -17.15
CA LYS A 51 -7.81 -28.74 -18.30
C LYS A 51 -6.51 -29.55 -18.41
N VAL A 52 -5.36 -28.90 -18.24
CA VAL A 52 -4.04 -29.56 -18.32
C VAL A 52 -3.78 -30.39 -17.07
N GLY A 53 -4.22 -29.90 -15.91
CA GLY A 53 -3.90 -30.46 -14.59
C GLY A 53 -2.59 -29.88 -14.05
N VAL A 54 -2.59 -29.47 -12.77
CA VAL A 54 -1.44 -28.77 -12.15
C VAL A 54 -0.14 -29.56 -12.24
N ALA A 55 -0.19 -30.88 -12.09
CA ALA A 55 0.98 -31.76 -12.16
C ALA A 55 1.59 -31.87 -13.56
N ASN A 56 0.79 -31.62 -14.60
CA ASN A 56 1.21 -31.72 -16.00
C ASN A 56 1.76 -30.40 -16.56
N ILE A 57 1.73 -29.32 -15.77
CA ILE A 57 2.23 -28.02 -16.20
C ILE A 57 3.73 -27.99 -15.98
N ARG A 58 4.49 -27.88 -17.06
CA ARG A 58 5.94 -27.68 -17.01
C ARG A 58 6.21 -26.19 -16.81
N ILE A 59 7.07 -25.87 -15.86
CA ILE A 59 7.41 -24.49 -15.49
C ILE A 59 8.85 -24.22 -15.94
N HIS A 60 9.00 -23.31 -16.89
CA HIS A 60 10.30 -22.88 -17.39
C HIS A 60 10.62 -21.48 -16.87
N PHE A 61 11.79 -21.28 -16.27
CA PHE A 61 12.22 -19.97 -15.77
C PHE A 61 13.09 -19.29 -16.83
N LEU A 62 12.56 -18.22 -17.42
CA LEU A 62 13.22 -17.47 -18.49
C LEU A 62 14.33 -16.57 -17.94
N HIS A 63 14.08 -15.95 -16.78
CA HIS A 63 15.06 -15.10 -16.08
C HIS A 63 14.97 -15.32 -14.57
N ARG A 64 16.10 -15.26 -13.86
CA ARG A 64 16.21 -15.45 -12.41
C ARG A 64 17.18 -14.44 -11.81
N ASN A 65 17.01 -14.13 -10.52
CA ASN A 65 17.88 -13.24 -9.76
C ASN A 65 17.99 -11.83 -10.37
N ILE A 66 16.88 -11.33 -10.90
CA ILE A 66 16.79 -10.00 -11.50
C ILE A 66 16.00 -9.06 -10.60
N SER A 67 16.14 -7.75 -10.83
CA SER A 67 15.33 -6.72 -10.19
C SER A 67 13.86 -6.82 -10.59
N GLU A 68 12.97 -6.15 -9.85
CA GLU A 68 11.55 -6.12 -10.22
C GLU A 68 11.32 -5.42 -11.56
N GLU A 69 12.07 -4.35 -11.83
CA GLU A 69 11.98 -3.56 -13.06
C GLU A 69 12.40 -4.39 -14.28
N GLU A 70 13.49 -5.14 -14.16
CA GLU A 70 13.90 -6.08 -15.20
C GLU A 70 12.88 -7.20 -15.38
N ALA A 71 12.33 -7.74 -14.29
CA ALA A 71 11.31 -8.80 -14.38
C ALA A 71 10.04 -8.30 -15.06
N PHE A 72 9.68 -7.04 -14.84
CA PHE A 72 8.59 -6.36 -15.51
C PHE A 72 8.87 -6.15 -17.00
N HIS A 73 10.07 -5.68 -17.34
CA HIS A 73 10.50 -5.50 -18.72
C HIS A 73 10.44 -6.82 -19.50
N TRP A 74 11.05 -7.87 -18.95
CA TRP A 74 11.08 -9.19 -19.58
C TRP A 74 9.70 -9.84 -19.66
N GLU A 75 8.83 -9.68 -18.65
CA GLU A 75 7.44 -10.15 -18.73
C GLU A 75 6.72 -9.55 -19.94
N ARG A 76 6.81 -8.22 -20.13
CA ARG A 76 6.21 -7.53 -21.28
C ARG A 76 6.82 -7.99 -22.60
N TYR A 77 8.14 -8.12 -22.65
CA TYR A 77 8.85 -8.59 -23.84
C TYR A 77 8.34 -9.96 -24.28
N TRP A 78 8.31 -10.95 -23.38
CA TRP A 78 7.91 -12.31 -23.72
C TRP A 78 6.42 -12.44 -24.05
N ILE A 79 5.54 -11.67 -23.39
CA ILE A 79 4.12 -11.64 -23.74
C ILE A 79 3.92 -11.11 -25.16
N LYS A 80 4.64 -10.04 -25.53
CA LYS A 80 4.59 -9.46 -26.87
C LYS A 80 5.20 -10.40 -27.91
N TYR A 81 6.32 -11.04 -27.59
CA TYR A 81 7.05 -11.92 -28.51
C TYR A 81 6.27 -13.19 -28.87
N ILE A 82 5.65 -13.86 -27.88
CA ILE A 82 4.86 -15.09 -28.13
C ILE A 82 3.43 -14.77 -28.60
N GLY A 83 2.86 -13.67 -28.11
CA GLY A 83 1.53 -13.22 -28.51
C GLY A 83 0.37 -13.81 -27.70
N ARG A 84 -0.69 -13.02 -27.57
CA ARG A 84 -1.86 -13.31 -26.76
C ARG A 84 -2.99 -13.92 -27.59
N ARG A 85 -3.63 -14.95 -27.03
CA ARG A 85 -4.74 -15.65 -27.69
C ARG A 85 -5.96 -14.79 -27.93
N ASN A 86 -6.31 -13.93 -26.97
CA ASN A 86 -7.48 -13.07 -27.09
C ASN A 86 -7.32 -11.95 -28.13
N LEU A 87 -6.11 -11.74 -28.65
CA LEU A 87 -5.80 -10.84 -29.76
C LEU A 87 -5.48 -11.62 -31.04
N GLU A 88 -5.70 -12.94 -31.03
CA GLU A 88 -5.36 -13.86 -32.13
C GLU A 88 -3.88 -13.80 -32.57
N ALA A 89 -3.01 -13.28 -31.69
CA ALA A 89 -1.60 -13.05 -31.97
C ALA A 89 -0.69 -14.18 -31.47
N GLY A 90 -1.23 -15.15 -30.72
CA GLY A 90 -0.44 -16.25 -30.17
C GLY A 90 -1.20 -17.14 -29.18
N THR A 91 -0.48 -17.91 -28.39
CA THR A 91 -1.03 -18.99 -27.56
C THR A 91 -1.33 -18.59 -26.11
N LEU A 92 -0.81 -17.46 -25.65
CA LEU A 92 -0.84 -17.07 -24.25
C LEU A 92 -2.26 -16.75 -23.75
N CYS A 93 -2.58 -17.22 -22.55
CA CYS A 93 -3.78 -16.88 -21.80
C CYS A 93 -3.68 -15.53 -21.09
N ASN A 94 -2.56 -14.81 -21.18
CA ASN A 94 -2.38 -13.50 -20.55
C ASN A 94 -3.49 -12.52 -20.99
N LEU A 95 -4.09 -11.82 -20.03
CA LEU A 95 -5.19 -10.87 -20.25
C LEU A 95 -4.74 -9.42 -20.46
N THR A 96 -3.47 -9.16 -20.22
CA THR A 96 -2.84 -7.85 -20.31
C THR A 96 -1.49 -8.03 -20.98
N ASP A 97 -0.89 -6.94 -21.48
CA ASP A 97 0.42 -6.99 -22.15
C ASP A 97 1.60 -7.16 -21.17
N GLY A 98 1.30 -7.46 -19.90
CA GLY A 98 2.26 -7.47 -18.81
C GLY A 98 2.44 -6.08 -18.20
N GLY A 99 2.94 -6.07 -16.97
CA GLY A 99 3.21 -4.82 -16.26
C GLY A 99 2.04 -4.12 -15.57
N GLU A 100 0.84 -4.69 -15.64
CA GLU A 100 -0.32 -4.22 -14.87
C GLU A 100 -0.39 -4.86 -13.47
N GLY A 101 0.74 -4.92 -12.76
CA GLY A 101 0.73 -5.30 -11.36
C GLY A 101 -0.10 -4.33 -10.51
N ASP A 102 -0.59 -4.76 -9.34
CA ASP A 102 -1.24 -3.85 -8.37
C ASP A 102 -0.31 -2.68 -7.96
N SER A 103 1.00 -2.85 -8.09
CA SER A 103 2.03 -1.84 -7.83
C SER A 103 2.16 -0.75 -8.90
N GLY A 104 1.48 -0.87 -10.06
CA GLY A 104 1.59 0.08 -11.18
C GLY A 104 0.25 0.56 -11.75
N ARG A 105 -0.87 0.29 -11.07
CA ARG A 105 -2.19 0.72 -11.54
C ARG A 105 -2.31 2.25 -11.55
N ILE A 106 -2.10 2.85 -12.72
CA ILE A 106 -2.43 4.26 -12.96
C ILE A 106 -3.96 4.37 -13.01
N VAL A 107 -4.54 4.79 -11.89
CA VAL A 107 -5.97 5.10 -11.83
C VAL A 107 -6.19 6.39 -12.60
N SER A 108 -7.08 6.37 -13.60
CA SER A 108 -7.42 7.59 -14.35
C SER A 108 -7.85 8.71 -13.40
N GLU A 109 -7.55 9.96 -13.75
CA GLU A 109 -7.87 11.12 -12.89
C GLU A 109 -9.37 11.17 -12.55
N GLU A 110 -10.23 10.82 -13.51
CA GLU A 110 -11.68 10.66 -13.30
C GLU A 110 -12.02 9.61 -12.23
N THR A 111 -11.38 8.43 -12.30
CA THR A 111 -11.61 7.36 -11.32
C THR A 111 -11.06 7.74 -9.95
N ARG A 112 -9.91 8.43 -9.90
CA ARG A 112 -9.32 8.97 -8.66
C ARG A 112 -10.27 9.98 -8.01
N GLN A 113 -10.86 10.87 -8.80
CA GLN A 113 -11.85 11.82 -8.34
C GLN A 113 -13.14 11.14 -7.86
N LYS A 114 -13.66 10.14 -8.57
CA LYS A 114 -14.81 9.34 -8.14
C LYS A 114 -14.55 8.67 -6.78
N ILE A 115 -13.40 8.01 -6.62
CA ILE A 115 -13.01 7.39 -5.35
C ILE A 115 -12.87 8.44 -4.24
N SER A 116 -12.23 9.57 -4.53
CA SER A 116 -12.07 10.69 -3.60
C SER A 116 -13.43 11.22 -3.13
N LYS A 117 -14.35 11.53 -4.04
CA LYS A 117 -15.73 11.97 -3.74
C LYS A 117 -16.47 10.95 -2.88
N MET A 118 -16.38 9.67 -3.21
CA MET A 118 -17.05 8.60 -2.44
C MET A 118 -16.50 8.46 -1.02
N LYS A 119 -15.19 8.66 -0.82
CA LYS A 119 -14.55 8.46 0.50
C LYS A 119 -14.60 9.73 1.36
N LYS A 120 -14.64 10.90 0.75
CA LYS A 120 -14.63 12.19 1.45
C LYS A 120 -15.77 12.27 2.46
N GLY A 121 -15.41 12.46 3.73
CA GLY A 121 -16.38 12.68 4.81
C GLY A 121 -17.03 11.42 5.40
N LYS A 122 -16.76 10.20 4.88
CA LYS A 122 -17.42 8.98 5.40
C LYS A 122 -16.95 8.57 6.81
N MET A 123 -15.71 8.87 7.17
CA MET A 123 -15.10 8.49 8.46
C MET A 123 -14.65 9.70 9.29
N THR A 124 -15.31 10.84 9.11
CA THR A 124 -15.00 12.08 9.80
C THR A 124 -16.17 12.54 10.65
N GLY A 125 -15.89 13.18 11.78
CA GLY A 125 -16.95 13.68 12.66
C GLY A 125 -17.88 12.54 13.12
N LYS A 126 -19.15 12.86 13.35
CA LYS A 126 -20.18 11.91 13.81
C LYS A 126 -20.37 10.66 12.92
N LYS A 127 -19.89 10.67 11.67
CA LYS A 127 -19.96 9.52 10.76
C LYS A 127 -18.91 8.45 11.06
N ASN A 128 -17.87 8.78 11.83
CA ASN A 128 -16.92 7.80 12.31
C ASN A 128 -17.51 7.04 13.51
N PRO A 129 -17.58 5.70 13.50
CA PRO A 129 -18.06 4.90 14.63
C PRO A 129 -17.31 5.11 15.96
N ARG A 130 -16.09 5.67 15.87
CA ARG A 130 -15.23 6.05 17.00
C ARG A 130 -15.28 7.54 17.36
N TYR A 131 -16.12 8.33 16.69
CA TYR A 131 -16.24 9.75 17.01
C TYR A 131 -16.77 9.96 18.43
N GLY A 132 -16.08 10.81 19.20
CA GLY A 132 -16.42 11.10 20.59
C GLY A 132 -16.17 9.96 21.57
N LYS A 133 -15.70 8.78 21.12
CA LYS A 133 -15.34 7.69 22.00
C LYS A 133 -13.89 7.87 22.45
N PRO A 134 -13.60 7.84 23.77
CA PRO A 134 -12.23 7.91 24.25
C PRO A 134 -11.43 6.73 23.69
N GLY A 135 -10.16 6.98 23.36
CA GLY A 135 -9.25 5.89 23.01
C GLY A 135 -9.08 4.97 24.22
N TYR A 136 -8.77 3.70 23.98
CA TYR A 136 -8.55 2.73 25.06
C TYR A 136 -7.54 3.22 26.13
N TRP A 137 -6.56 4.01 25.70
CA TRP A 137 -5.49 4.58 26.53
C TRP A 137 -5.83 5.94 27.15
N THR A 138 -6.97 6.54 26.81
CA THR A 138 -7.37 7.83 27.38
C THR A 138 -7.61 7.69 28.88
N GLY A 139 -6.84 8.44 29.69
CA GLY A 139 -6.93 8.41 31.16
C GLY A 139 -6.23 7.23 31.83
N LYS A 140 -5.54 6.35 31.08
CA LYS A 140 -4.74 5.27 31.65
C LYS A 140 -3.27 5.65 31.70
N GLU A 141 -2.63 5.44 32.84
CA GLU A 141 -1.18 5.54 32.94
C GLU A 141 -0.51 4.28 32.37
N ARG A 142 0.62 4.48 31.69
CA ARG A 142 1.46 3.37 31.22
C ARG A 142 2.32 2.87 32.38
N SER A 143 2.60 1.57 32.41
CA SER A 143 3.57 1.01 33.37
C SER A 143 4.96 1.59 33.15
N GLU A 144 5.77 1.63 34.21
CA GLU A 144 7.16 2.10 34.15
C GLU A 144 7.98 1.31 33.11
N GLU A 145 7.81 -0.01 33.06
CA GLU A 145 8.45 -0.86 32.06
C GLU A 145 8.10 -0.43 30.62
N THR A 146 6.83 -0.05 30.37
CA THR A 146 6.41 0.42 29.05
C THR A 146 6.99 1.79 28.72
N LYS A 147 7.08 2.68 29.71
CA LYS A 147 7.71 4.00 29.54
C LYS A 147 9.18 3.83 29.18
N GLN A 148 9.88 2.93 29.85
CA GLN A 148 11.29 2.64 29.61
C GLN A 148 11.54 2.09 28.20
N LYS A 149 10.76 1.10 27.74
CA LYS A 149 10.87 0.56 26.36
C LYS A 149 10.63 1.62 25.28
N ILE A 150 9.69 2.55 25.52
CA ILE A 150 9.45 3.67 24.60
C ILE A 150 10.64 4.62 24.57
N SER A 151 11.23 4.92 25.74
CA SER A 151 12.40 5.79 25.85
C SER A 151 13.60 5.20 25.11
N GLU A 152 13.93 3.93 25.36
CA GLU A 152 15.02 3.20 24.69
C GLU A 152 14.81 3.14 23.17
N GLY A 153 13.59 2.89 22.71
CA GLY A 153 13.28 2.85 21.28
C GLY A 153 13.33 4.21 20.57
N LEU A 154 13.24 5.31 21.32
CA LEU A 154 13.37 6.68 20.79
C LEU A 154 14.78 7.24 20.98
N GLU A 155 15.64 6.55 21.71
CA GLU A 155 17.01 6.96 21.95
C GLU A 155 17.79 6.99 20.63
N GLY A 156 18.43 8.12 20.34
CA GLY A 156 19.14 8.35 19.07
C GLY A 156 18.25 8.75 17.88
N HIS A 157 16.92 8.77 18.03
CA HIS A 157 16.03 9.32 16.99
C HIS A 157 15.95 10.85 17.06
N THR A 158 16.99 11.52 16.56
CA THR A 158 16.95 12.96 16.28
C THR A 158 16.45 13.24 14.87
N THR A 159 15.47 14.13 14.76
CA THR A 159 15.05 14.69 13.47
C THR A 159 16.22 15.47 12.86
N SER A 160 16.56 15.19 11.60
CA SER A 160 17.64 15.93 10.90
C SER A 160 17.26 17.39 10.69
N GLU A 161 18.27 18.26 10.56
CA GLU A 161 18.04 19.69 10.30
C GLU A 161 17.30 19.93 8.98
N GLU A 162 17.60 19.15 7.95
CA GLU A 162 16.89 19.21 6.67
C GLU A 162 15.40 18.88 6.83
N THR A 163 15.07 17.83 7.57
CA THR A 163 13.68 17.47 7.85
C THR A 163 12.98 18.55 8.68
N LYS A 164 13.67 19.19 9.63
CA LYS A 164 13.11 20.32 10.39
C LYS A 164 12.81 21.52 9.48
N GLN A 165 13.70 21.84 8.55
CA GLN A 165 13.51 22.92 7.58
C GLN A 165 12.33 22.64 6.65
N GLN A 166 12.23 21.43 6.09
CA GLN A 166 11.10 21.02 5.24
C GLN A 166 9.75 21.11 5.96
N ILE A 167 9.69 20.72 7.24
CA ILE A 167 8.49 20.86 8.07
C ILE A 167 8.14 22.34 8.26
N SER A 168 9.14 23.19 8.56
CA SER A 168 8.94 24.63 8.73
C SER A 168 8.39 25.30 7.48
N GLU A 169 9.01 25.06 6.32
CA GLU A 169 8.57 25.60 5.03
C GLU A 169 7.15 25.16 4.68
N THR A 170 6.84 23.89 4.89
CA THR A 170 5.50 23.34 4.66
C THR A 170 4.46 24.04 5.54
N LEU A 171 4.77 24.26 6.83
CA LEU A 171 3.87 24.95 7.75
C LEU A 171 3.67 26.42 7.40
N MET A 172 4.74 27.11 6.97
CA MET A 172 4.67 28.51 6.54
C MET A 172 3.86 28.69 5.25
N SER A 173 3.90 27.71 4.35
CA SER A 173 3.08 27.69 3.13
C SER A 173 1.58 27.49 3.40
N HIS A 174 1.23 26.87 4.52
CA HIS A 174 -0.16 26.53 4.86
C HIS A 174 -0.91 27.75 5.44
N LYS A 175 -1.61 28.51 4.59
CA LYS A 175 -2.44 29.64 5.04
C LYS A 175 -3.69 29.15 5.76
N VAL A 176 -3.66 29.17 7.10
CA VAL A 176 -4.85 28.96 7.93
C VAL A 176 -5.88 30.08 7.66
N SER A 177 -7.11 29.71 7.32
CA SER A 177 -8.19 30.66 7.04
C SER A 177 -8.53 31.52 8.26
N ASN A 178 -8.97 32.77 8.02
CA ASN A 178 -9.30 33.72 9.10
C ASN A 178 -10.34 33.16 10.09
N GLY A 179 -11.38 32.48 9.60
CA GLY A 179 -12.38 31.86 10.47
C GLY A 179 -11.82 30.73 11.34
N THR A 180 -10.79 30.02 10.88
CA THR A 180 -10.10 28.99 11.68
C THR A 180 -9.17 29.64 12.70
N ARG A 181 -8.47 30.72 12.33
CA ARG A 181 -7.61 31.50 13.25
C ARG A 181 -8.42 32.06 14.43
N GLN A 182 -9.60 32.61 14.16
CA GLN A 182 -10.49 33.13 15.21
C GLN A 182 -10.95 32.04 16.19
N LYS A 183 -11.32 30.84 15.69
CA LYS A 183 -11.68 29.70 16.54
C LYS A 183 -10.53 29.23 17.43
N ILE A 184 -9.32 29.15 16.87
CA ILE A 184 -8.11 28.79 17.63
C ILE A 184 -7.85 29.83 18.74
N SER A 185 -7.88 31.12 18.39
CA SER A 185 -7.67 32.22 19.35
C SER A 185 -8.66 32.17 20.52
N ARG A 186 -9.95 31.99 20.22
CA ARG A 186 -11.01 31.84 21.23
C ARG A 186 -10.74 30.66 22.15
N THR A 187 -10.42 29.49 21.59
CA THR A 187 -10.15 28.26 22.37
C THR A 187 -8.93 28.42 23.27
N LEU A 188 -7.86 29.06 22.79
CA LEU A 188 -6.65 29.32 23.59
C LEU A 188 -6.92 30.28 24.74
N THR A 189 -7.75 31.30 24.51
CA THR A 189 -8.15 32.26 25.53
C THR A 189 -9.00 31.59 26.62
N GLU A 190 -9.98 30.77 26.21
CA GLU A 190 -10.81 29.97 27.13
C GLU A 190 -9.96 29.04 28.00
N ARG A 191 -9.02 28.28 27.41
CA ARG A 191 -8.08 27.42 28.14
C ARG A 191 -7.20 28.19 29.12
N ARG A 192 -6.71 29.37 28.73
CA ARG A 192 -5.88 30.23 29.59
C ARG A 192 -6.68 30.73 30.79
N ASN A 193 -7.94 31.07 30.61
CA ASN A 193 -8.82 31.53 31.69
C ASN A 193 -9.17 30.40 32.67
N VAL A 194 -9.45 29.19 32.18
CA VAL A 194 -9.66 27.99 33.03
C VAL A 194 -8.43 27.68 33.89
N ASN A 195 -7.24 27.72 33.30
CA ASN A 195 -5.99 27.48 34.04
C ASN A 195 -5.67 28.59 35.06
N LYS A 196 -6.07 29.83 34.80
CA LYS A 196 -5.96 30.94 35.77
C LYS A 196 -6.97 30.80 36.92
N GLY A 197 -8.19 30.33 36.66
CA GLY A 197 -9.19 30.05 37.70
C GLY A 197 -8.73 28.96 38.66
N ARG A 198 -8.26 27.83 38.12
CA ARG A 198 -7.70 26.72 38.92
C ARG A 198 -6.51 27.13 39.80
N LYS A 199 -5.64 28.04 39.35
CA LYS A 199 -4.51 28.56 40.15
C LYS A 199 -4.92 29.53 41.26
N ARG A 200 -6.11 30.13 41.19
CA ARG A 200 -6.63 31.03 42.23
C ARG A 200 -7.34 30.27 43.34
N GLU A 201 -8.01 29.17 43.01
CA GLU A 201 -8.63 28.27 44.00
C GLU A 201 -7.57 27.59 44.88
N THR A 202 -6.44 27.13 44.30
CA THR A 202 -5.35 26.46 45.04
C THR A 202 -4.44 27.41 45.85
N ARG A 203 -4.77 28.70 45.96
CA ARG A 203 -3.97 29.71 46.71
C ARG A 203 -4.74 30.35 47.86
N ASN A 204 -6.01 29.99 48.04
CA ASN A 204 -6.88 30.49 49.11
C ASN A 204 -7.14 29.45 50.22
N ASP A 205 -6.40 28.34 50.21
CA ASP A 205 -6.22 27.40 51.33
C ASP A 205 -4.80 27.56 51.88
#